data_AF-A0A3S5I6D4-F1
#
_entry.id   AF-A0A3S5I6D4-F1
#
_cell.length_a   1.000
_cell.length_b   1.000
_cell.length_c   1.000
_cell.angle_alpha   90.00
_cell.angle_beta   90.00
_cell.angle_gamma   90.00
#
_symmetry.space_group_name_H-M   'P 1'
#
loop_
_entity.id
_entity.type
_entity.pdbx_description
1 polymer ?
#
loop_
_entity_poly.entity_id
_entity_poly.type
_entity_poly.pdbx_seq_one_letter_code
_entity_poly.pdbx_strand_id
1 'polypeptide(L)'
;MGIRSALKKDLMNLEALGLMTADDVRGYLNTQLNQGRDKLTLISRFNEHHSQVQAGLPSQESDLKFERHRLFKEIVYPKTAVQNWLTRSH
;
A
#
# COMPACT_ATOMS: atom_id res chain seq x y z
N MET A 1 9.23 6.14 -14.45
CA MET A 1 7.83 5.80 -14.13
C MET A 1 6.95 6.40 -15.21
N GLY A 2 6.54 5.59 -16.19
CA GLY A 2 5.97 6.06 -17.46
C GLY A 2 4.44 6.14 -17.46
N ILE A 3 3.90 6.90 -18.41
CA ILE A 3 2.49 7.22 -18.70
C ILE A 3 1.53 6.01 -18.52
N ARG A 4 2.02 4.79 -18.75
CA ARG A 4 1.29 3.52 -18.55
C ARG A 4 0.78 3.32 -17.11
N SER A 5 1.55 3.72 -16.08
CA SER A 5 1.12 3.54 -14.69
C SER A 5 0.00 4.51 -14.30
N ALA A 6 0.00 5.74 -14.83
CA ALA A 6 -1.06 6.71 -14.57
C ALA A 6 -2.38 6.29 -15.23
N LEU A 7 -2.33 5.89 -16.50
CA LEU A 7 -3.49 5.33 -17.21
C LEU A 7 -4.07 4.09 -16.52
N LYS A 8 -3.22 3.19 -16.03
CA LYS A 8 -3.67 1.99 -15.31
C LYS A 8 -4.42 2.34 -14.02
N LYS A 9 -3.94 3.34 -13.27
CA LYS A 9 -4.60 3.83 -12.05
C LYS A 9 -5.95 4.47 -12.34
N ASP A 10 -6.01 5.27 -13.40
CA ASP A 10 -7.24 5.91 -13.87
C ASP A 10 -8.29 4.86 -14.28
N LEU A 11 -7.87 3.82 -15.02
CA LEU A 11 -8.73 2.68 -15.39
C LEU A 11 -9.19 1.84 -14.19
N MET A 12 -8.44 1.84 -13.09
CA MET A 12 -8.80 1.17 -11.83
C MET A 12 -9.68 2.04 -10.93
N ASN A 13 -9.92 3.30 -11.30
CA ASN A 13 -10.69 4.28 -10.54
C ASN A 13 -10.29 4.34 -9.04
N LEU A 14 -8.99 4.22 -8.78
CA LEU A 14 -8.46 4.02 -7.42
C LEU A 14 -8.78 5.20 -6.49
N GLU A 15 -8.73 6.42 -7.02
CA GLU A 15 -9.03 7.63 -6.24
C GLU A 15 -10.50 7.67 -5.80
N ALA A 16 -11.44 7.37 -6.70
CA ALA A 16 -12.86 7.35 -6.35
C ALA A 16 -13.22 6.20 -5.41
N LEU A 17 -12.47 5.08 -5.46
CA LEU A 17 -12.66 3.93 -4.58
C LEU A 17 -11.89 4.05 -3.26
N GLY A 18 -11.09 5.10 -3.07
CA GLY A 18 -10.24 5.24 -1.89
C GLY A 18 -9.19 4.13 -1.75
N LEU A 19 -8.74 3.57 -2.87
CA LEU A 19 -7.75 2.50 -2.94
C LEU A 19 -6.38 3.06 -3.35
N MET A 20 -5.32 2.38 -2.93
CA MET A 20 -3.93 2.79 -3.16
C MET A 20 -3.12 1.61 -3.66
N THR A 21 -2.27 1.82 -4.68
CA THR A 21 -1.29 0.79 -5.05
C THR A 21 -0.15 0.74 -4.03
N ALA A 22 0.69 -0.30 -4.09
CA ALA A 22 1.88 -0.36 -3.24
C ALA A 22 2.81 0.86 -3.41
N ASP A 23 2.91 1.40 -4.63
CA ASP A 23 3.69 2.62 -4.88
C ASP A 23 3.04 3.85 -4.25
N ASP A 24 1.71 3.94 -4.26
CA ASP A 24 0.98 5.03 -3.59
C ASP A 24 1.15 4.94 -2.07
N VAL A 25 1.12 3.74 -1.50
CA VAL A 25 1.37 3.54 -0.06
C VAL A 25 2.80 3.97 0.29
N ARG A 26 3.81 3.56 -0.49
CA ARG A 26 5.19 4.02 -0.28
C ARG A 26 5.33 5.54 -0.40
N GLY A 27 4.66 6.15 -1.36
CA GLY A 27 4.61 7.61 -1.51
C GLY A 27 3.95 8.30 -0.30
N TYR A 28 2.85 7.75 0.18
CA TYR A 28 2.13 8.24 1.35
C TYR A 28 2.96 8.12 2.63
N LEU A 29 3.59 6.97 2.89
CA LEU A 29 4.53 6.78 4.00
C LEU A 29 5.69 7.77 3.91
N ASN A 30 6.20 8.03 2.71
CA ASN A 30 7.27 9.00 2.51
C ASN A 30 6.87 10.44 2.83
N THR A 31 5.59 10.78 2.64
CA THR A 31 5.05 12.14 2.80
C THR A 31 4.54 12.40 4.22
N GLN A 32 3.92 11.39 4.87
CA GLN A 32 3.34 11.52 6.20
C GLN A 32 4.35 11.36 7.33
N LEU A 33 5.42 10.60 7.11
CA LEU A 33 6.43 10.35 8.13
C LEU A 33 7.58 11.35 7.99
N ASN A 34 7.82 12.14 9.04
CA ASN A 34 9.00 12.98 9.15
C ASN A 34 10.27 12.10 9.14
N GLN A 35 11.37 12.63 8.62
CA GLN A 35 12.62 11.86 8.44
C GLN A 35 13.09 11.28 9.79
N GLY A 36 13.25 9.96 9.87
CA GLY A 36 13.65 9.26 11.08
C GLY A 36 13.75 7.73 10.91
N ARG A 37 14.23 7.05 11.95
CA ARG A 37 14.41 5.58 11.99
C ARG A 37 13.07 4.84 11.85
N ASP A 38 11.98 5.45 12.29
CA ASP A 38 10.63 4.87 12.26
C ASP A 38 10.08 4.82 10.83
N LYS A 39 10.43 5.80 9.98
CA LYS A 39 10.06 5.81 8.56
C LYS A 39 10.64 4.63 7.79
N LEU A 40 11.93 4.37 7.96
CA LEU A 40 12.59 3.25 7.30
C LEU A 40 12.04 1.91 7.79
N THR A 41 11.78 1.81 9.10
CA THR A 41 11.20 0.61 9.71
C THR A 41 9.80 0.34 9.17
N LEU A 42 8.93 1.35 9.11
CA LEU A 42 7.56 1.20 8.60
C LEU A 42 7.54 0.86 7.10
N ILE A 43 8.39 1.50 6.29
CA ILE A 43 8.51 1.16 4.87
C ILE A 43 9.01 -0.29 4.69
N SER A 44 9.97 -0.73 5.53
CA SER A 44 10.45 -2.12 5.49
C SER A 44 9.35 -3.11 5.85
N ARG A 45 8.61 -2.87 6.94
CA ARG A 45 7.47 -3.69 7.37
C ARG A 45 6.40 -3.77 6.28
N PHE A 46 6.07 -2.64 5.66
CA PHE A 46 5.13 -2.61 4.54
C PHE A 46 5.63 -3.43 3.34
N ASN A 47 6.90 -3.29 2.97
CA ASN A 47 7.47 -4.02 1.84
C ASN A 47 7.51 -5.53 2.09
N GLU A 48 7.83 -5.94 3.32
CA GLU A 48 7.80 -7.35 3.72
C GLU A 48 6.37 -7.90 3.65
N HIS A 49 5.40 -7.20 4.23
CA HIS A 49 3.98 -7.54 4.13
C HIS A 49 3.54 -7.68 2.66
N HIS A 50 3.82 -6.67 1.83
CA HIS A 50 3.42 -6.69 0.43
C HIS A 50 4.03 -7.87 -0.34
N SER A 51 5.30 -8.19 -0.06
CA SER A 51 5.98 -9.35 -0.66
C SER A 51 5.35 -10.67 -0.23
N GLN A 52 5.00 -10.81 1.06
CA GLN A 52 4.29 -11.97 1.59
C GLN A 52 2.91 -12.13 0.95
N VAL A 53 2.12 -11.04 0.86
CA VAL A 53 0.80 -11.04 0.20
C VAL A 53 0.89 -11.38 -1.29
N GLN A 54 1.94 -10.89 -1.96
CA GLN A 54 2.19 -11.23 -3.36
C GLN A 54 2.54 -12.71 -3.54
N ALA A 55 3.32 -13.27 -2.63
CA ALA A 55 3.66 -14.70 -2.59
C ALA A 55 2.53 -15.60 -2.09
N GLY A 56 1.44 -15.03 -1.54
CA GLY A 56 0.35 -15.79 -0.92
C GLY A 56 0.71 -16.38 0.45
N LEU A 57 1.73 -15.82 1.10
CA LEU A 57 2.17 -16.21 2.44
C LEU A 57 1.40 -15.44 3.51
N PRO A 58 1.23 -16.03 4.71
CA PRO A 58 0.69 -15.29 5.84
C PRO A 58 1.63 -14.13 6.20
N SER A 59 1.04 -12.97 6.47
CA SER A 59 1.77 -11.78 6.87
C SER A 59 1.63 -11.48 8.36
N GLN A 60 2.68 -10.91 8.94
CA GLN A 60 2.66 -10.39 10.31
C GLN A 60 1.72 -9.18 10.49
N GLU A 61 1.58 -8.34 9.46
CA GLU A 61 0.66 -7.18 9.46
C GLU A 61 -0.78 -7.59 9.09
N SER A 62 -1.42 -8.39 9.95
CA SER A 62 -2.80 -8.88 9.72
C SER A 62 -3.86 -7.78 9.66
N ASP A 63 -3.61 -6.64 10.31
CA ASP A 63 -4.48 -5.47 10.30
C ASP A 63 -4.44 -4.69 8.98
N LEU A 64 -3.38 -4.87 8.17
CA LEU A 64 -3.25 -4.21 6.88
C LEU A 64 -4.03 -4.99 5.82
N LYS A 65 -5.32 -4.66 5.73
CA LYS A 65 -6.22 -5.25 4.73
C LYS A 65 -5.75 -4.89 3.32
N PHE A 66 -5.81 -5.88 2.44
CA PHE A 66 -5.53 -5.73 1.02
C PHE A 66 -6.68 -6.29 0.20
N GLU A 67 -6.81 -5.79 -1.02
CA GLU A 67 -7.74 -6.30 -2.03
C GLU A 67 -6.94 -6.62 -3.29
N ARG A 68 -7.37 -7.65 -4.04
CA ARG A 68 -6.85 -7.89 -5.39
C ARG A 68 -7.83 -7.33 -6.40
N HIS A 69 -7.38 -6.35 -7.16
CA HIS A 69 -8.18 -5.82 -8.25
C HIS A 69 -8.44 -6.92 -9.29
N ARG A 70 -9.71 -7.21 -9.59
CA ARG A 70 -10.10 -8.37 -10.42
C ARG A 70 -9.51 -8.34 -11.83
N LEU A 71 -9.56 -7.18 -12.48
CA LEU A 71 -9.09 -7.02 -13.88
C LEU A 71 -7.57 -7.02 -14.02
N PHE A 72 -6.87 -6.29 -13.16
CA PHE A 72 -5.42 -6.10 -13.26
C PHE A 72 -4.61 -7.06 -12.38
N LYS A 73 -5.30 -7.89 -11.56
CA LYS A 73 -4.72 -8.82 -10.58
C LYS A 73 -3.70 -8.15 -9.65
N GLU A 74 -3.85 -6.84 -9.45
CA GLU A 74 -2.94 -6.02 -8.67
C GLU A 74 -3.40 -5.94 -7.23
N ILE A 75 -2.45 -5.97 -6.29
CA ILE A 75 -2.74 -5.81 -4.88
C ILE A 75 -2.88 -4.32 -4.60
N VAL A 76 -4.03 -3.94 -4.08
CA VAL A 76 -4.40 -2.58 -3.72
C VAL A 76 -4.81 -2.54 -2.26
N TYR A 77 -4.60 -1.39 -1.63
CA TYR A 77 -4.82 -1.17 -0.21
C TYR A 77 -5.86 -0.08 -0.01
N PRO A 78 -6.93 -0.30 0.76
CA PRO A 78 -7.82 0.77 1.16
C PRO A 78 -7.04 1.83 1.95
N LYS A 79 -7.19 3.10 1.59
CA LYS A 79 -6.50 4.22 2.24
C LYS A 79 -6.78 4.24 3.75
N THR A 80 -8.01 3.95 4.15
CA THR A 80 -8.42 3.85 5.55
C THR A 80 -7.70 2.72 6.30
N ALA A 81 -7.46 1.57 5.64
CA ALA A 81 -6.70 0.47 6.23
C ALA A 81 -5.24 0.86 6.47
N VAL A 82 -4.61 1.55 5.51
CA VAL A 82 -3.23 2.06 5.64
C VAL A 82 -3.14 3.10 6.76
N GLN A 83 -4.10 4.01 6.85
CA GLN A 83 -4.16 5.02 7.91
C GLN A 83 -4.30 4.39 9.30
N ASN A 84 -5.20 3.41 9.45
CA ASN A 84 -5.39 2.68 10.70
C ASN A 84 -4.15 1.88 11.09
N TRP A 85 -3.50 1.24 10.12
CA TRP A 85 -2.25 0.52 10.32
C TRP A 85 -1.13 1.44 10.83
N LEU A 86 -1.03 2.64 10.27
CA LEU A 86 -0.08 3.66 10.71
C LEU A 86 -0.34 4.15 12.13
N THR A 87 -1.60 4.38 12.50
CA THR A 87 -1.96 4.84 13.86
C THR A 87 -1.72 3.78 14.92
N ARG A 88 -1.73 2.49 14.56
CA ARG A 88 -1.42 1.37 15.47
C ARG A 88 0.06 1.05 15.55
N SER A 89 0.82 1.40 14.52
CA SER A 89 2.25 1.12 14.43
C SER A 89 3.11 2.24 15.04
N HIS A 90 2.48 3.27 15.60
CA HIS A 90 3.08 4.45 16.24
C HIS A 90 2.57 4.56 17.67
#